data_AF-A0A519JR00-F1
#
_entry.id   AF-A0A519JR00-F1
#
_cell.length_a   1.000
_cell.length_b   1.000
_cell.length_c   1.000
_cell.angle_alpha   90.00
_cell.angle_beta   90.00
_cell.angle_gamma   90.00
#
_symmetry.space_group_name_H-M   'P 1'
#
loop_
_entity.id
_entity.type
_entity.pdbx_description
1 polymer ?
#
loop_
_entity_poly.entity_id
_entity_poly.type
_entity_poly.pdbx_seq_one_letter_code
_entity_poly.pdbx_strand_id
1 'polypeptide(L)'
;LVQYANFDWVKLLPKSIVVGIANVDRRRDFTYPTTIQKDKQDFPTTGGSEKFIRFIENELQPFIEKKYNTNGKNMLIGQSLGGLLAAEILVKKPTLFSSYVIISPSFWWDNESLLKAAKTQIALPANTSVYVGVGNEGKTMVNDAKQLVKILKGANANTAFHYFKKENHATIFHLAVYDAFVNFDTMAKAAVKN
;
A
#
# COMPACT_ATOMS: atom_id res chain seq x y z
N LEU A 1 -15.38 -9.25 2.15
CA LEU A 1 -14.56 -9.29 0.91
C LEU A 1 -13.57 -10.45 0.90
N VAL A 2 -12.58 -10.50 1.81
CA VAL A 2 -11.55 -11.56 1.83
C VAL A 2 -12.16 -12.97 1.93
N GLN A 3 -13.11 -13.18 2.84
CA GLN A 3 -13.82 -14.47 2.96
C GLN A 3 -14.42 -14.94 1.62
N TYR A 4 -15.08 -14.04 0.88
CA TYR A 4 -15.64 -14.35 -0.44
C TYR A 4 -14.55 -14.67 -1.46
N ALA A 5 -13.48 -13.88 -1.50
CA ALA A 5 -12.33 -14.10 -2.39
C ALA A 5 -11.61 -15.44 -2.14
N ASN A 6 -11.79 -16.04 -0.96
CA ASN A 6 -11.20 -17.31 -0.56
C ASN A 6 -12.07 -18.54 -0.83
N PHE A 7 -13.33 -18.40 -1.27
CA PHE A 7 -14.14 -19.57 -1.63
C PHE A 7 -13.50 -20.36 -2.78
N ASP A 8 -13.54 -21.69 -2.73
CA ASP A 8 -12.84 -22.56 -3.69
C ASP A 8 -13.28 -22.34 -5.14
N TRP A 9 -14.53 -21.92 -5.36
CA TRP A 9 -15.09 -21.61 -6.68
C TRP A 9 -14.78 -20.17 -7.16
N VAL A 10 -14.27 -19.29 -6.28
CA VAL A 10 -13.83 -17.92 -6.59
C VAL A 10 -12.30 -17.87 -6.72
N LYS A 11 -11.59 -18.33 -5.69
CA LYS A 11 -10.13 -18.57 -5.65
C LYS A 11 -9.28 -17.38 -6.11
N LEU A 12 -9.66 -16.16 -5.73
CA LEU A 12 -8.90 -14.93 -6.02
C LEU A 12 -7.73 -14.72 -5.06
N LEU A 13 -7.80 -15.33 -3.86
CA LEU A 13 -6.73 -15.28 -2.87
C LEU A 13 -6.51 -16.67 -2.24
N PRO A 14 -5.29 -16.99 -1.81
CA PRO A 14 -5.06 -18.11 -0.90
C PRO A 14 -5.76 -17.85 0.44
N LYS A 15 -6.16 -18.91 1.14
CA LYS A 15 -6.74 -18.80 2.50
C LYS A 15 -5.85 -17.89 3.35
N SER A 16 -6.46 -16.85 3.91
CA SER A 16 -5.73 -15.72 4.49
C SER A 16 -6.21 -15.41 5.91
N ILE A 17 -5.29 -14.92 6.74
CA ILE A 17 -5.61 -14.28 8.01
C ILE A 17 -5.74 -12.77 7.75
N VAL A 18 -6.83 -12.17 8.22
CA VAL A 18 -7.04 -10.72 8.11
C VAL A 18 -6.70 -10.07 9.44
N VAL A 19 -5.75 -9.14 9.42
CA VAL A 19 -5.35 -8.35 10.58
C VAL A 19 -5.71 -6.89 10.33
N GLY A 20 -6.67 -6.37 11.10
CA GLY A 20 -6.99 -4.95 11.10
C GLY A 20 -6.17 -4.21 12.16
N ILE A 21 -5.43 -3.18 11.77
CA ILE A 21 -4.68 -2.33 12.70
C ILE A 21 -5.51 -1.09 13.00
N ALA A 22 -6.11 -1.03 14.19
CA ALA A 22 -6.84 0.15 14.64
C ALA A 22 -5.86 1.23 15.09
N ASN A 23 -5.99 2.46 14.59
CA ASN A 23 -5.17 3.58 15.02
C ASN A 23 -5.82 4.32 16.19
N VAL A 24 -4.97 4.79 17.12
CA VAL A 24 -5.34 5.84 18.08
C VAL A 24 -5.16 7.21 17.44
N ASP A 25 -4.03 7.43 16.75
CA ASP A 25 -3.77 8.66 16.00
C ASP A 25 -3.15 8.34 14.63
N ARG A 26 -4.01 8.22 13.62
CA ARG A 26 -3.58 7.93 12.25
C ARG A 26 -2.70 9.01 11.64
N ARG A 27 -2.81 10.28 12.07
CA ARG A 27 -2.00 11.36 11.50
C ARG A 27 -0.56 11.18 11.94
N ARG A 28 -0.33 10.91 13.23
CA ARG A 28 0.97 10.54 13.76
C ARG A 28 1.52 9.28 13.10
N ASP A 29 0.73 8.22 13.09
CA ASP A 29 1.20 6.87 12.71
C ASP A 29 1.46 6.73 11.20
N PHE A 30 0.77 7.50 10.35
CA PHE A 30 0.82 7.33 8.90
C PHE A 30 1.57 8.45 8.15
N THR A 31 2.20 9.38 8.87
CA THR A 31 3.01 10.44 8.26
C THR A 31 4.42 10.45 8.83
N TYR A 32 5.39 10.61 7.95
CA TYR A 32 6.78 10.87 8.31
C TYR A 32 6.98 12.37 8.57
N PRO A 33 8.06 12.76 9.30
CA PRO A 33 8.28 14.15 9.67
C PRO A 33 8.34 15.07 8.46
N THR A 34 7.82 16.29 8.61
CA THR A 34 7.87 17.36 7.61
C THR A 34 8.54 18.60 8.19
N THR A 35 9.17 19.39 7.32
CA THR A 35 9.66 20.74 7.66
C THR A 35 8.68 21.86 7.27
N ILE A 36 7.61 21.52 6.55
CA ILE A 36 6.61 22.47 6.04
C ILE A 36 5.72 22.92 7.19
N GLN A 37 5.69 24.24 7.44
CA GLN A 37 4.93 24.81 8.55
C GLN A 37 3.42 24.57 8.41
N LYS A 38 2.88 24.67 7.19
CA LYS A 38 1.47 24.40 6.92
C LYS A 38 1.10 22.95 7.26
N ASP A 39 1.89 21.98 6.84
CA ASP A 39 1.65 20.57 7.14
C ASP A 39 1.67 20.31 8.66
N LYS A 40 2.56 20.96 9.42
CA LYS A 40 2.57 20.90 10.89
C LYS A 40 1.34 21.54 11.51
N GLN A 41 0.80 22.61 10.94
CA GLN A 41 -0.42 23.26 11.43
C GLN A 41 -1.66 22.40 11.16
N ASP A 42 -1.76 21.85 9.94
CA ASP A 42 -2.89 21.02 9.51
C ASP A 42 -2.85 19.62 10.18
N PHE A 43 -1.65 19.11 10.47
CA PHE A 43 -1.39 17.79 11.05
C PHE A 43 -0.43 17.87 12.26
N PRO A 44 -0.87 18.44 13.40
CA PRO A 44 0.02 18.77 14.53
C PRO A 44 0.69 17.58 15.21
N THR A 45 0.14 16.36 15.04
CA THR A 45 0.68 15.14 15.64
C THR A 45 1.54 14.31 14.68
N THR A 46 1.84 14.84 13.48
CA THR A 46 2.60 14.16 12.42
C THR A 46 3.98 13.65 12.83
N GLY A 47 4.54 12.71 12.06
CA GLY A 47 5.96 12.37 12.08
C GLY A 47 6.31 11.08 12.82
N GLY A 48 5.30 10.26 13.14
CA GLY A 48 5.47 9.02 13.89
C GLY A 48 5.56 7.75 13.03
N SER A 49 5.50 7.84 11.70
CA SER A 49 5.43 6.65 10.86
C SER A 49 6.58 5.67 11.06
N GLU A 50 7.80 6.15 11.26
CA GLU A 50 8.95 5.28 11.52
C GLU A 50 8.77 4.40 12.78
N LYS A 51 8.18 4.96 13.86
CA LYS A 51 7.86 4.19 15.07
C LYS A 51 6.76 3.18 14.81
N PHE A 52 5.74 3.55 14.03
CA PHE A 52 4.65 2.66 13.67
C PHE A 52 5.10 1.51 12.76
N ILE A 53 5.99 1.77 11.80
CA ILE A 53 6.62 0.74 10.96
C ILE A 53 7.44 -0.23 11.82
N ARG A 54 8.21 0.27 12.79
CA ARG A 54 8.94 -0.58 13.74
C ARG A 54 8.02 -1.46 14.58
N PHE A 55 6.88 -0.94 15.02
CA PHE A 55 5.86 -1.74 15.70
C PHE A 55 5.35 -2.87 14.80
N ILE A 56 5.06 -2.58 13.52
CA ILE A 56 4.65 -3.61 12.56
C ILE A 56 5.73 -4.70 12.40
N GLU A 57 6.97 -4.28 12.18
CA GLU A 57 8.13 -5.16 11.91
C GLU A 57 8.55 -6.00 13.11
N ASN A 58 8.64 -5.40 14.30
CA ASN A 58 9.29 -6.03 15.46
C ASN A 58 8.31 -6.59 16.49
N GLU A 59 7.03 -6.19 16.44
CA GLU A 59 6.03 -6.59 17.43
C GLU A 59 4.85 -7.31 16.78
N LEU A 60 4.16 -6.64 15.85
CA LEU A 60 2.90 -7.16 15.30
C LEU A 60 3.11 -8.40 14.42
N GLN A 61 3.96 -8.34 13.40
CA GLN A 61 4.21 -9.49 12.53
C GLN A 61 4.73 -10.69 13.34
N PRO A 62 5.77 -10.56 14.20
CA PRO A 62 6.24 -11.66 15.04
C PRO A 62 5.16 -12.24 15.96
N PHE A 63 4.28 -11.41 16.53
CA PHE A 63 3.17 -11.89 17.36
C PHE A 63 2.19 -12.76 16.56
N ILE A 64 1.82 -12.34 15.35
CA ILE A 64 0.92 -13.09 14.47
C ILE A 64 1.55 -14.40 14.01
N GLU A 65 2.82 -14.37 13.61
CA GLU A 65 3.58 -15.55 13.16
C GLU A 65 3.77 -16.58 14.28
N LYS A 66 3.94 -16.13 15.52
CA LYS A 66 4.01 -17.03 16.69
C LYS A 66 2.66 -17.65 17.05
N LYS A 67 1.56 -16.92 16.82
CA LYS A 67 0.22 -17.31 17.29
C LYS A 67 -0.58 -18.10 16.26
N TYR A 68 -0.33 -17.90 14.97
CA TYR A 68 -1.07 -18.51 13.88
C TYR A 68 -0.12 -19.13 12.85
N ASN A 69 -0.59 -20.14 12.12
CA ASN A 69 0.19 -20.75 11.04
C ASN A 69 0.25 -19.80 9.83
N THR A 70 1.36 -19.08 9.68
CA THR A 70 1.63 -18.18 8.55
C THR A 70 2.61 -18.81 7.57
N ASN A 71 2.66 -18.28 6.35
CA ASN A 71 3.57 -18.75 5.29
C ASN A 71 4.64 -17.69 4.91
N GLY A 72 4.78 -16.63 5.73
CA GLY A 72 5.69 -15.51 5.49
C GLY A 72 5.32 -14.59 4.32
N LYS A 73 4.19 -14.80 3.62
CA LYS A 73 3.73 -13.93 2.53
C LYS A 73 2.68 -12.95 3.02
N ASN A 74 3.12 -11.73 3.33
CA ASN A 74 2.28 -10.68 3.89
C ASN A 74 1.87 -9.65 2.83
N MET A 75 0.61 -9.23 2.84
CA MET A 75 0.07 -8.16 1.99
C MET A 75 -0.34 -6.96 2.84
N LEU A 76 0.05 -5.76 2.42
CA LEU A 76 -0.37 -4.51 3.04
C LEU A 76 -1.40 -3.80 2.18
N ILE A 77 -2.52 -3.38 2.78
CA ILE A 77 -3.59 -2.63 2.10
C ILE A 77 -3.75 -1.29 2.81
N GLY A 78 -3.62 -0.18 2.08
CA GLY A 78 -3.70 1.17 2.64
C GLY A 78 -4.39 2.16 1.72
N GLN A 79 -5.22 3.03 2.28
CA GLN A 79 -5.89 4.13 1.57
C GLN A 79 -5.49 5.49 2.14
N SER A 80 -5.37 6.53 1.30
CA SER A 80 -5.14 7.91 1.76
C SER A 80 -3.79 8.01 2.48
N LEU A 81 -3.74 8.52 3.73
CA LEU A 81 -2.55 8.43 4.57
C LEU A 81 -2.08 6.98 4.81
N GLY A 82 -2.99 6.01 4.86
CA GLY A 82 -2.61 4.59 4.92
C GLY A 82 -1.94 4.12 3.62
N GLY A 83 -2.34 4.69 2.48
CA GLY A 83 -1.67 4.48 1.19
C GLY A 83 -0.29 5.15 1.14
N LEU A 84 -0.16 6.32 1.77
CA LEU A 84 1.15 6.98 1.98
C LEU A 84 2.08 6.11 2.83
N LEU A 85 1.61 5.58 3.96
CA LEU A 85 2.37 4.66 4.80
C LEU A 85 2.75 3.39 4.04
N ALA A 86 1.82 2.79 3.30
CA ALA A 86 2.10 1.60 2.50
C ALA A 86 3.19 1.86 1.45
N ALA A 87 3.15 3.02 0.79
CA ALA A 87 4.20 3.45 -0.12
C ALA A 87 5.53 3.73 0.62
N GLU A 88 5.50 4.28 1.84
CA GLU A 88 6.70 4.52 2.64
C GLU A 88 7.39 3.20 3.01
N ILE A 89 6.62 2.21 3.45
CA ILE A 89 7.13 0.87 3.77
C ILE A 89 7.72 0.23 2.50
N LEU A 90 7.01 0.31 1.36
CA LEU A 90 7.51 -0.21 0.09
C LEU A 90 8.86 0.41 -0.32
N VAL A 91 9.06 1.71 -0.07
CA VAL A 91 10.29 2.41 -0.45
C VAL A 91 11.43 2.16 0.55
N LYS A 92 11.15 2.18 1.86
CA LYS A 92 12.18 2.15 2.92
C LYS A 92 12.47 0.76 3.48
N LYS A 93 11.48 -0.14 3.42
CA LYS A 93 11.50 -1.50 3.99
C LYS A 93 10.87 -2.49 2.99
N PRO A 94 11.41 -2.59 1.75
CA PRO A 94 10.75 -3.28 0.65
C PRO A 94 10.57 -4.79 0.88
N THR A 95 11.30 -5.39 1.81
CA THR A 95 11.19 -6.81 2.20
C THR A 95 10.13 -7.08 3.27
N LEU A 96 9.53 -6.06 3.88
CA LEU A 96 8.59 -6.24 5.00
C LEU A 96 7.23 -6.82 4.59
N PHE A 97 6.83 -6.61 3.33
CA PHE A 97 5.65 -7.22 2.72
C PHE A 97 5.98 -7.66 1.29
N SER A 98 5.38 -8.76 0.84
CA SER A 98 5.53 -9.27 -0.51
C SER A 98 4.56 -8.62 -1.50
N SER A 99 3.48 -8.01 -1.01
CA SER A 99 2.46 -7.40 -1.86
C SER A 99 1.83 -6.16 -1.24
N TYR A 100 1.50 -5.17 -2.07
CA TYR A 100 0.97 -3.88 -1.62
C TYR A 100 -0.25 -3.49 -2.44
N VAL A 101 -1.33 -3.08 -1.76
CA VAL A 101 -2.51 -2.45 -2.36
C VAL A 101 -2.54 -1.01 -1.88
N ILE A 102 -2.07 -0.10 -2.74
CA ILE A 102 -1.89 1.32 -2.44
C ILE A 102 -3.03 2.09 -3.12
N ILE A 103 -3.95 2.62 -2.31
CA ILE A 103 -5.19 3.25 -2.78
C ILE A 103 -5.16 4.74 -2.47
N SER A 104 -5.32 5.58 -3.48
CA SER A 104 -5.29 7.05 -3.39
C SER A 104 -4.25 7.57 -2.39
N PRO A 105 -2.97 7.24 -2.58
CA PRO A 105 -1.90 7.58 -1.65
C PRO A 105 -1.75 9.11 -1.58
N SER A 106 -1.68 9.65 -0.36
CA SER A 106 -1.57 11.08 -0.09
C SER A 106 -0.15 11.63 -0.31
N PHE A 107 0.40 11.46 -1.52
CA PHE A 107 1.76 11.88 -1.86
C PHE A 107 1.99 13.39 -1.81
N TRP A 108 0.94 14.21 -1.83
CA TRP A 108 1.05 15.65 -1.59
C TRP A 108 1.75 16.01 -0.26
N TRP A 109 1.75 15.07 0.70
CA TRP A 109 2.41 15.23 1.99
C TRP A 109 3.90 15.58 1.85
N ASP A 110 4.36 16.57 2.62
CA ASP A 110 5.75 17.02 2.65
C ASP A 110 6.29 17.35 1.23
N ASN A 111 5.44 17.99 0.42
CA ASN A 111 5.75 18.41 -0.94
C ASN A 111 6.30 17.26 -1.81
N GLU A 112 5.61 16.11 -1.81
CA GLU A 112 5.94 14.92 -2.61
C GLU A 112 7.32 14.32 -2.31
N SER A 113 7.87 14.54 -1.11
CA SER A 113 9.21 14.08 -0.77
C SER A 113 9.38 12.57 -0.88
N LEU A 114 8.37 11.77 -0.51
CA LEU A 114 8.41 10.32 -0.67
C LEU A 114 8.42 9.90 -2.14
N LEU A 115 7.65 10.57 -3.00
CA LEU A 115 7.63 10.27 -4.44
C LEU A 115 8.98 10.61 -5.09
N LYS A 116 9.62 11.70 -4.65
CA LYS A 116 10.98 12.08 -5.05
C LYS A 116 12.02 11.06 -4.57
N ALA A 117 11.91 10.59 -3.33
CA ALA A 117 12.77 9.54 -2.79
C ALA A 117 12.61 8.22 -3.58
N ALA A 118 11.37 7.80 -3.86
CA ALA A 118 11.08 6.60 -4.64
C ALA A 118 11.72 6.61 -6.04
N LYS A 119 11.81 7.77 -6.70
CA LYS A 119 12.49 7.89 -8.01
C LYS A 119 13.98 7.55 -7.97
N THR A 120 14.63 7.70 -6.83
CA THR A 120 16.09 7.62 -6.70
C THR A 120 16.58 6.45 -5.84
N GLN A 121 15.73 5.95 -4.94
CA GLN A 121 16.14 5.00 -3.89
C GLN A 121 15.42 3.65 -3.97
N ILE A 122 14.40 3.51 -4.81
CA ILE A 122 13.58 2.29 -4.80
C ILE A 122 14.38 1.08 -5.30
N ALA A 123 14.48 0.05 -4.46
CA ALA A 123 15.10 -1.22 -4.77
C ALA A 123 14.19 -2.33 -4.24
N LEU A 124 13.51 -3.05 -5.15
CA LEU A 124 12.48 -4.00 -4.79
C LEU A 124 12.98 -5.45 -4.92
N PRO A 125 12.63 -6.34 -3.97
CA PRO A 125 12.80 -7.77 -4.16
C PRO A 125 12.15 -8.25 -5.46
N ALA A 126 12.74 -9.28 -6.05
CA ALA A 126 12.12 -9.99 -7.16
C ALA A 126 10.71 -10.44 -6.77
N ASN A 127 9.76 -10.29 -7.70
CA ASN A 127 8.35 -10.66 -7.53
C ASN A 127 7.54 -9.82 -6.53
N THR A 128 8.00 -8.61 -6.16
CA THR A 128 7.16 -7.67 -5.41
C THR A 128 5.94 -7.28 -6.26
N SER A 129 4.74 -7.59 -5.76
CA SER A 129 3.47 -7.28 -6.44
C SER A 129 2.84 -6.02 -5.88
N VAL A 130 2.55 -5.05 -6.73
CA VAL A 130 1.99 -3.76 -6.30
C VAL A 130 0.76 -3.43 -7.14
N TYR A 131 -0.34 -3.16 -6.45
CA TYR A 131 -1.53 -2.59 -7.05
C TYR A 131 -1.65 -1.13 -6.63
N VAL A 132 -1.90 -0.24 -7.59
CA VAL A 132 -2.18 1.17 -7.35
C VAL A 132 -3.57 1.53 -7.85
N GLY A 133 -4.46 1.95 -6.96
CA GLY A 133 -5.81 2.41 -7.30
C GLY A 133 -5.97 3.89 -6.99
N VAL A 134 -6.69 4.64 -7.83
CA VAL A 134 -7.04 6.04 -7.53
C VAL A 134 -8.42 6.40 -8.10
N GLY A 135 -9.21 7.17 -7.35
CA GLY A 135 -10.50 7.71 -7.81
C GLY A 135 -10.34 9.03 -8.57
N ASN A 136 -11.46 9.58 -9.04
CA ASN A 136 -11.54 10.92 -9.62
C ASN A 136 -11.38 11.99 -8.52
N GLU A 137 -10.13 12.26 -8.15
CA GLU A 137 -9.76 13.05 -6.97
C GLU A 137 -8.93 14.30 -7.33
N GLY A 138 -9.13 14.81 -8.54
CA GLY A 138 -8.36 15.93 -9.06
C GLY A 138 -6.99 15.53 -9.62
N LYS A 139 -6.36 16.49 -10.30
CA LYS A 139 -5.15 16.24 -11.11
C LYS A 139 -3.97 15.76 -10.26
N THR A 140 -3.74 16.35 -9.09
CA THR A 140 -2.61 16.02 -8.21
C THR A 140 -2.65 14.54 -7.80
N MET A 141 -3.73 14.10 -7.14
CA MET A 141 -3.88 12.71 -6.69
C MET A 141 -3.72 11.69 -7.82
N VAL A 142 -4.33 11.96 -8.98
CA VAL A 142 -4.27 11.06 -10.14
C VAL A 142 -2.86 11.05 -10.75
N ASN A 143 -2.19 12.19 -10.83
CA ASN A 143 -0.83 12.28 -11.37
C ASN A 143 0.18 11.61 -10.45
N ASP A 144 0.07 11.77 -9.14
CA ASP A 144 0.98 11.14 -8.18
C ASP A 144 0.87 9.62 -8.21
N ALA A 145 -0.35 9.09 -8.25
CA ALA A 145 -0.58 7.65 -8.42
C ALA A 145 0.04 7.12 -9.72
N LYS A 146 -0.14 7.83 -10.85
CA LYS A 146 0.49 7.47 -12.13
C LYS A 146 2.01 7.56 -12.09
N GLN A 147 2.56 8.57 -11.40
CA GLN A 147 4.01 8.70 -11.22
C GLN A 147 4.59 7.54 -10.42
N LEU A 148 3.92 7.12 -9.33
CA LEU A 148 4.31 5.93 -8.58
C LEU A 148 4.34 4.69 -9.50
N VAL A 149 3.30 4.47 -10.30
CA VAL A 149 3.25 3.33 -11.24
C VAL A 149 4.41 3.37 -12.24
N LYS A 150 4.79 4.55 -12.74
CA LYS A 150 5.95 4.69 -13.63
C LYS A 150 7.25 4.29 -12.93
N ILE A 151 7.44 4.71 -11.68
CA ILE A 151 8.61 4.37 -10.85
C ILE A 151 8.67 2.86 -10.62
N LEU A 152 7.56 2.25 -10.21
CA LEU A 152 7.47 0.81 -9.91
C LEU A 152 7.76 -0.06 -11.14
N LYS A 153 7.25 0.33 -12.31
CA LYS A 153 7.58 -0.35 -13.58
C LYS A 153 9.05 -0.22 -13.93
N GLY A 154 9.66 0.94 -13.72
CA GLY A 154 11.12 1.13 -13.90
C GLY A 154 11.97 0.30 -12.94
N ALA A 155 11.42 -0.03 -11.76
CA ALA A 155 12.04 -0.91 -10.77
C ALA A 155 11.67 -2.39 -10.95
N ASN A 156 11.10 -2.78 -12.09
CA ASN A 156 10.70 -4.15 -12.42
C ASN A 156 9.71 -4.81 -11.43
N ALA A 157 8.86 -4.03 -10.75
CA ALA A 157 7.79 -4.57 -9.92
C ALA A 157 6.61 -5.10 -10.76
N ASN A 158 5.97 -6.17 -10.28
CA ASN A 158 4.72 -6.67 -10.84
C ASN A 158 3.58 -5.70 -10.52
N THR A 159 3.36 -4.73 -11.41
CA THR A 159 2.55 -3.53 -11.12
C THR A 159 1.23 -3.52 -11.88
N ALA A 160 0.11 -3.42 -11.15
CA ALA A 160 -1.22 -3.12 -11.70
C ALA A 160 -1.65 -1.70 -11.33
N PHE A 161 -2.43 -1.07 -12.20
CA PHE A 161 -2.96 0.27 -11.97
C PHE A 161 -4.39 0.39 -12.47
N HIS A 162 -5.25 1.04 -11.68
CA HIS A 162 -6.60 1.38 -12.10
C HIS A 162 -6.99 2.80 -11.66
N TYR A 163 -7.43 3.61 -12.63
CA TYR A 163 -8.11 4.87 -12.39
C TYR A 163 -9.64 4.71 -12.44
N PHE A 164 -10.28 4.76 -11.27
CA PHE A 164 -11.73 4.63 -11.09
C PHE A 164 -12.46 5.94 -11.41
N LYS A 165 -12.71 6.21 -12.69
CA LYS A 165 -13.30 7.47 -13.18
C LYS A 165 -14.65 7.86 -12.53
N LYS A 166 -15.43 6.86 -12.10
CA LYS A 166 -16.78 7.06 -11.53
C LYS A 166 -16.79 7.17 -10.01
N GLU A 167 -15.66 6.90 -9.37
CA GLU A 167 -15.54 6.84 -7.92
C GLU A 167 -14.70 8.01 -7.43
N ASN A 168 -14.88 8.40 -6.17
CA ASN A 168 -14.07 9.44 -5.52
C ASN A 168 -13.32 8.85 -4.32
N HIS A 169 -12.56 9.70 -3.62
CA HIS A 169 -11.73 9.29 -2.47
C HIS A 169 -12.47 8.42 -1.45
N ALA A 170 -13.76 8.70 -1.19
CA ALA A 170 -14.54 8.01 -0.17
C ALA A 170 -15.14 6.67 -0.65
N THR A 171 -15.35 6.50 -1.96
CA THR A 171 -16.12 5.36 -2.50
C THR A 171 -15.25 4.26 -3.11
N ILE A 172 -14.00 4.55 -3.45
CA ILE A 172 -13.12 3.61 -4.16
C ILE A 172 -12.68 2.38 -3.35
N PHE A 173 -12.65 2.44 -2.01
CA PHE A 173 -11.84 1.51 -1.22
C PHE A 173 -12.17 0.03 -1.50
N HIS A 174 -13.43 -0.35 -1.37
CA HIS A 174 -13.83 -1.75 -1.56
C HIS A 174 -13.67 -2.22 -3.01
N LEU A 175 -13.92 -1.34 -3.98
CA LEU A 175 -13.77 -1.63 -5.40
C LEU A 175 -12.29 -1.85 -5.77
N ALA A 176 -11.41 -0.98 -5.29
CA ALA A 176 -9.97 -1.07 -5.51
C ALA A 176 -9.38 -2.32 -4.84
N VAL A 177 -9.81 -2.69 -3.64
CA VAL A 177 -9.34 -3.92 -2.99
C VAL A 177 -9.78 -5.16 -3.76
N TYR A 178 -11.03 -5.22 -4.22
CA TYR A 178 -11.50 -6.35 -5.04
C TYR A 178 -10.73 -6.45 -6.36
N ASP A 179 -10.57 -5.33 -7.06
CA ASP A 179 -9.83 -5.26 -8.31
C ASP A 179 -8.36 -5.65 -8.13
N ALA A 180 -7.74 -5.27 -7.01
CA ALA A 180 -6.39 -5.70 -6.66
C ALA A 180 -6.27 -7.22 -6.54
N PHE A 181 -7.23 -7.89 -5.89
CA PHE A 181 -7.23 -9.34 -5.77
C PHE A 181 -7.34 -10.04 -7.13
N VAL A 182 -8.21 -9.54 -8.02
CA VAL A 182 -8.33 -10.03 -9.40
C VAL A 182 -7.01 -9.88 -10.17
N ASN A 183 -6.35 -8.72 -10.04
CA ASN A 183 -5.08 -8.47 -10.71
C ASN A 183 -3.95 -9.36 -10.17
N PHE A 184 -3.85 -9.55 -8.86
CA PHE A 184 -2.83 -10.41 -8.27
C PHE A 184 -3.01 -11.89 -8.64
N ASP A 185 -4.24 -12.40 -8.68
CA ASP A 185 -4.51 -13.75 -9.19
C ASP A 185 -4.09 -13.90 -10.66
N THR A 186 -4.41 -12.90 -11.49
CA THR A 186 -4.01 -12.89 -12.90
C THR A 186 -2.48 -12.92 -13.07
N MET A 187 -1.76 -12.09 -12.29
CA MET A 187 -0.29 -12.06 -12.29
C MET A 187 0.30 -13.40 -11.84
N ALA A 188 -0.25 -14.01 -10.78
CA ALA A 188 0.23 -15.29 -10.27
C ALA A 188 0.07 -16.41 -11.31
N LYS A 189 -1.07 -16.44 -12.03
CA LYS A 189 -1.32 -17.42 -13.10
C LYS A 189 -0.40 -17.22 -14.31
N ALA A 190 -0.03 -15.98 -14.62
CA ALA A 190 0.92 -15.70 -15.70
C ALA A 190 2.34 -16.18 -15.36
N ALA A 191 2.76 -16.03 -14.10
CA ALA A 191 4.10 -16.45 -13.63
C ALA A 191 4.32 -17.97 -13.64
N VAL A 192 3.26 -18.78 -13.56
CA VAL A 192 3.35 -20.26 -13.60
C VAL A 192 3.47 -20.80 -15.04
N LYS A 193 3.14 -19.99 -16.05
CA LYS A 193 3.15 -20.39 -17.47
C LYS A 193 4.47 -20.11 -18.19
N ASN A 194 5.37 -19.35 -17.57
CA ASN A 194 6.69 -19.00 -18.08
C ASN A 194 7.77 -19.77 -17.30
#